data_AF-A0A0B6X5G4-F1
#
_entry.id   AF-A0A0B6X5G4-F1
#
_cell.length_a   1.000
_cell.length_b   1.000
_cell.length_c   1.000
_cell.angle_alpha   90.00
_cell.angle_beta   90.00
_cell.angle_gamma   90.00
#
_symmetry.space_group_name_H-M   'P 1'
#
loop_
_entity.id
_entity.type
_entity.pdbx_description
1 polymer ?
#
loop_
_entity_poly.entity_id
_entity_poly.type
_entity_poly.pdbx_seq_one_letter_code
_entity_poly.pdbx_strand_id
1 'polypeptide(L)'
;MEYQQLSMSNQDAEWLASRRFTIDDIARMFNVSPILLQEYSNSTYSNFSEASRAFLTITMRPWFANFEQQIKSALLMAFPKRGIRYRVEFDKVLPDGAIEIKVTHRQNAHMPARLQNRHIKSVDG
;
A
#
# COMPACT_ATOMS: atom_id res chain seq x y z
N MET A 1 -26.95 -44.61 31.16
CA MET A 1 -26.37 -43.80 30.07
C MET A 1 -24.87 -44.02 30.13
N GLU A 2 -24.33 -44.70 29.13
CA GLU A 2 -22.93 -45.11 29.08
C GLU A 2 -22.14 -44.00 28.38
N TYR A 3 -21.15 -43.44 29.07
CA TYR A 3 -20.31 -42.38 28.53
C TYR A 3 -19.33 -42.99 27.52
N GLN A 4 -19.58 -42.78 26.23
CA GLN A 4 -18.58 -43.06 25.20
C GLN A 4 -17.54 -41.95 25.19
N GLN A 5 -16.32 -42.29 25.58
CA GLN A 5 -15.19 -41.39 25.48
C GLN A 5 -14.86 -41.22 23.99
N LEU A 6 -15.12 -40.02 23.44
CA LEU A 6 -14.70 -39.63 22.10
C LEU A 6 -13.17 -39.55 22.07
N SER A 7 -12.49 -40.66 21.76
CA SER A 7 -11.06 -40.65 21.50
C SER A 7 -10.82 -40.14 20.08
N MET A 8 -10.11 -39.01 19.95
CA MET A 8 -9.68 -38.51 18.65
C MET A 8 -8.74 -39.54 18.01
N SER A 9 -9.01 -39.98 16.78
CA SER A 9 -8.10 -40.87 16.05
C SER A 9 -6.81 -40.12 15.72
N ASN A 10 -5.67 -40.81 15.70
CA ASN A 10 -4.40 -40.22 15.23
C ASN A 10 -4.54 -39.65 13.81
N GLN A 11 -5.36 -40.27 12.96
CA GLN A 11 -5.65 -39.77 11.61
C GLN A 11 -6.40 -38.43 11.62
N ASP A 12 -7.36 -38.27 12.54
CA ASP A 12 -8.11 -37.01 12.68
C ASP A 12 -7.19 -35.89 13.22
N ALA A 13 -6.25 -36.24 14.12
CA ALA A 13 -5.25 -35.32 14.63
C ALA A 13 -4.30 -34.83 13.53
N GLU A 14 -3.78 -35.74 12.70
CA GLU A 14 -2.93 -35.40 11.56
C GLU A 14 -3.69 -34.57 10.51
N TRP A 15 -4.96 -34.90 10.26
CA TRP A 15 -5.78 -34.16 9.33
C TRP A 15 -6.03 -32.72 9.78
N LEU A 16 -6.34 -32.50 11.07
CA LEU A 16 -6.47 -31.17 11.65
C LEU A 16 -5.15 -30.38 11.60
N ALA A 17 -4.01 -31.04 11.84
CA ALA A 17 -2.70 -30.42 11.71
C ALA A 17 -2.40 -30.00 10.25
N SER A 18 -2.74 -30.84 9.27
CA SER A 18 -2.55 -30.51 7.85
C SER A 18 -3.35 -29.27 7.44
N ARG A 19 -4.57 -29.10 7.96
CA ARG A 19 -5.41 -27.92 7.68
C ARG A 19 -4.78 -26.64 8.22
N ARG A 20 -4.17 -26.67 9.40
CA ARG A 20 -3.44 -25.50 9.93
C ARG A 20 -2.25 -25.13 9.05
N PHE A 21 -1.52 -26.12 8.57
CA PHE A 21 -0.37 -25.88 7.67
C PHE A 21 -0.78 -25.19 6.37
N THR A 22 -1.96 -25.51 5.82
CA THR A 22 -2.46 -24.83 4.61
C THR A 22 -2.70 -23.33 4.79
N ILE A 23 -3.07 -22.88 5.99
CA ILE A 23 -3.25 -21.45 6.28
C ILE A 23 -1.90 -20.73 6.23
N ASP A 24 -0.86 -21.33 6.80
CA ASP A 24 0.50 -20.80 6.78
C ASP A 24 1.08 -20.72 5.36
N ASP A 25 0.83 -21.73 4.52
CA ASP A 25 1.27 -21.72 3.13
C ASP A 25 0.62 -20.58 2.34
N ILE A 26 -0.70 -20.39 2.49
CA ILE A 26 -1.42 -19.27 1.86
C ILE A 26 -0.87 -17.94 2.35
N ALA A 27 -0.64 -17.78 3.66
CA ALA A 27 -0.08 -16.57 4.24
C ALA A 27 1.28 -16.22 3.62
N ARG A 28 2.14 -17.23 3.45
CA ARG A 28 3.46 -17.09 2.81
C ARG A 28 3.36 -16.67 1.34
N MET A 29 2.43 -17.25 0.58
CA MET A 29 2.23 -16.88 -0.84
C MET A 29 1.91 -15.38 -1.02
N PHE A 30 1.17 -14.79 -0.08
CA PHE A 30 0.80 -13.38 -0.12
C PHE A 30 1.74 -12.47 0.67
N ASN A 31 2.84 -12.99 1.23
CA ASN A 31 3.72 -12.26 2.15
C ASN A 31 2.94 -11.59 3.31
N VAL A 32 1.95 -12.28 3.86
CA VAL A 32 1.13 -11.82 4.99
C VAL A 32 1.45 -12.66 6.22
N SER A 33 1.45 -12.03 7.39
CA SER A 33 1.61 -12.77 8.66
C SER A 33 0.37 -13.64 8.94
N PRO A 34 0.52 -14.93 9.34
CA PRO A 34 -0.60 -15.81 9.67
C PRO A 34 -1.54 -15.26 10.76
N ILE A 35 -1.00 -14.43 11.66
CA ILE A 35 -1.78 -13.72 12.69
C ILE A 35 -2.92 -12.88 12.09
N LEU A 36 -2.71 -12.32 10.89
CA LEU A 36 -3.73 -11.54 10.19
C LEU A 36 -4.83 -12.41 9.56
N LEU A 37 -4.57 -13.72 9.42
CA LEU A 37 -5.54 -14.73 9.00
C LEU A 37 -6.25 -15.42 10.17
N GLN A 38 -6.19 -14.82 11.36
CA GLN A 38 -6.78 -15.33 12.59
C GLN A 38 -6.12 -16.63 13.11
N GLU A 39 -4.92 -16.96 12.64
CA GLU A 39 -4.11 -18.04 13.20
C GLU A 39 -3.30 -17.49 14.40
N TYR A 40 -3.88 -17.63 15.60
CA TYR A 40 -3.36 -17.04 16.83
C TYR A 40 -2.52 -17.98 17.68
N SER A 41 -2.18 -19.17 17.18
CA SER A 41 -1.58 -20.28 17.94
C SER A 41 -0.33 -19.90 18.75
N ASN A 42 0.45 -18.90 18.32
CA ASN A 42 1.58 -18.34 19.08
C ASN A 42 1.55 -16.79 19.19
N SER A 43 0.37 -16.19 19.15
CA SER A 43 0.23 -14.74 19.05
C SER A 43 0.10 -14.04 20.41
N THR A 44 0.73 -12.87 20.54
CA THR A 44 0.53 -11.91 21.65
C THR A 44 0.14 -10.56 21.05
N TYR A 45 -0.51 -9.68 21.81
CA TYR A 45 -0.93 -8.35 21.34
C TYR A 45 0.21 -7.52 20.73
N SER A 46 1.42 -7.59 21.29
CA SER A 46 2.61 -6.96 20.72
C SER A 46 2.92 -7.46 19.31
N ASN A 47 2.84 -8.77 19.10
CA ASN A 47 3.12 -9.42 17.82
C ASN A 47 2.07 -9.04 16.76
N PHE A 48 0.82 -8.76 17.17
CA PHE A 48 -0.23 -8.32 16.26
C PHE A 48 0.02 -6.90 15.70
N SER A 49 0.42 -5.96 16.57
CA SER A 49 0.74 -4.59 16.15
C SER A 49 1.95 -4.55 15.20
N GLU A 50 2.98 -5.34 15.50
CA GLU A 50 4.15 -5.47 14.63
C GLU A 50 3.81 -6.15 13.30
N ALA A 51 3.01 -7.22 13.32
CA ALA A 51 2.54 -7.89 12.11
C ALA A 51 1.71 -6.96 11.22
N SER A 52 0.87 -6.11 11.81
CA SER A 52 0.08 -5.11 11.09
C SER A 52 0.96 -4.05 10.42
N ARG A 53 2.01 -3.58 11.10
CA ARG A 53 3.02 -2.69 10.51
C ARG A 53 3.82 -3.35 9.38
N ALA A 54 4.24 -4.60 9.58
CA ALA A 54 4.95 -5.37 8.57
C ALA A 54 4.10 -5.57 7.31
N PHE A 55 2.80 -5.86 7.46
CA PHE A 55 1.85 -5.98 6.35
C PHE A 55 1.75 -4.70 5.51
N LEU A 56 1.62 -3.53 6.17
CA LEU A 56 1.58 -2.25 5.46
C LEU A 56 2.88 -1.98 4.68
N THR A 57 4.02 -2.36 5.26
CA THR A 57 5.35 -2.04 4.72
C THR A 57 5.78 -2.99 3.59
N ILE A 58 5.52 -4.28 3.75
CA ILE A 58 6.04 -5.35 2.89
C ILE A 58 5.00 -5.70 1.83
N THR A 59 3.75 -5.92 2.24
CA THR A 59 2.68 -6.37 1.34
C THR A 59 2.05 -5.20 0.60
N MET A 60 1.61 -4.17 1.32
CA MET A 60 0.76 -3.11 0.73
C MET A 60 1.54 -2.03 -0.03
N ARG A 61 2.80 -1.77 0.35
CA ARG A 61 3.65 -0.76 -0.31
C ARG A 61 3.76 -0.91 -1.84
N PRO A 62 4.03 -2.10 -2.42
CA PRO A 62 4.06 -2.25 -3.87
C PRO A 62 2.69 -1.98 -4.53
N TRP A 63 1.59 -2.32 -3.86
CA TRP A 63 0.24 -2.01 -4.37
C TRP A 63 -0.01 -0.51 -4.39
N PHE A 64 0.36 0.22 -3.33
CA PHE A 64 0.23 1.68 -3.31
C PHE A 64 1.07 2.35 -4.39
N ALA A 65 2.31 1.91 -4.61
CA ALA A 65 3.14 2.43 -5.69
C ALA A 65 2.49 2.21 -7.08
N ASN A 66 1.89 1.04 -7.29
CA ASN A 66 1.15 0.76 -8.52
C ASN A 66 -0.08 1.68 -8.67
N PHE A 67 -0.84 1.90 -7.60
CA PHE A 67 -1.98 2.84 -7.62
C PHE A 67 -1.54 4.28 -7.86
N GLU A 68 -0.46 4.76 -7.22
CA GLU A 68 0.14 6.07 -7.47
C GLU A 68 0.43 6.28 -8.95
N GLN A 69 1.06 5.28 -9.57
CA GLN A 69 1.42 5.33 -10.98
C GLN A 69 0.19 5.35 -11.90
N GLN A 70 -0.81 4.53 -11.60
CA GLN A 70 -2.06 4.49 -12.37
C GLN A 70 -2.84 5.81 -12.26
N ILE A 71 -2.99 6.36 -11.06
CA ILE A 71 -3.65 7.65 -10.84
C ILE A 71 -2.89 8.76 -11.55
N LYS A 72 -1.56 8.77 -11.45
CA LYS A 72 -0.72 9.74 -12.17
C LYS A 72 -0.90 9.64 -13.68
N SER A 73 -0.94 8.43 -14.23
CA SER A 73 -1.16 8.20 -15.66
C SER A 73 -2.55 8.68 -16.10
N ALA A 74 -3.59 8.33 -15.33
CA ALA A 74 -4.95 8.74 -15.60
C ALA A 74 -5.12 10.27 -15.56
N LEU A 75 -4.51 10.94 -14.57
CA LEU A 75 -4.54 12.40 -14.46
C LEU A 75 -3.82 13.10 -15.63
N LEU A 76 -2.70 12.53 -16.10
CA LEU A 76 -1.99 13.03 -17.28
C LEU A 76 -2.82 12.88 -18.57
N MET A 77 -3.59 11.79 -18.68
CA MET A 77 -4.46 11.53 -19.83
C MET A 77 -5.72 12.43 -19.84
N ALA A 78 -6.36 12.61 -18.68
CA ALA A 78 -7.56 13.41 -18.54
C ALA A 78 -7.29 14.92 -18.66
N PHE A 79 -6.13 15.40 -18.16
CA PHE A 79 -5.77 16.81 -18.16
C PHE A 79 -4.40 17.04 -18.82
N PRO A 80 -4.30 16.93 -20.15
CA PRO A 80 -3.04 17.08 -20.87
C PRO A 80 -2.64 18.56 -20.96
N LYS A 81 -2.11 19.12 -19.87
CA LYS A 81 -1.53 20.46 -19.85
C LYS A 81 -0.01 20.37 -19.95
N ARG A 82 0.57 20.96 -21.00
CA ARG A 82 2.03 21.05 -21.19
C ARG A 82 2.67 21.76 -20.00
N GLY A 83 3.72 21.16 -19.42
CA GLY A 83 4.49 21.75 -18.32
C GLY A 83 3.97 21.49 -16.90
N ILE A 84 2.91 20.68 -16.74
CA ILE A 84 2.40 20.27 -15.41
C ILE A 84 2.93 18.88 -15.05
N ARG A 85 3.43 18.73 -13.83
CA ARG A 85 3.72 17.42 -13.23
C ARG A 85 2.80 17.16 -12.05
N TYR A 86 2.08 16.03 -12.10
CA TYR A 86 1.30 15.50 -11.00
C TYR A 86 2.18 14.63 -10.11
N ARG A 87 2.07 14.85 -8.79
CA ARG A 87 2.70 14.06 -7.74
C ARG A 87 1.56 13.49 -6.89
N VAL A 88 1.48 12.17 -6.83
CA VAL A 88 0.53 11.41 -6.02
C VAL A 88 1.38 10.67 -5.01
N GLU A 89 1.12 10.87 -3.73
CA GLU A 89 1.88 10.27 -2.62
C GLU A 89 0.91 9.64 -1.61
N PHE A 90 1.18 8.39 -1.23
CA PHE A 90 0.55 7.65 -0.14
C PHE A 90 1.53 7.63 1.05
N ASP A 91 1.74 8.79 1.67
CA ASP A 91 2.90 9.00 2.56
C ASP A 91 2.55 8.84 4.05
N LYS A 92 1.26 8.87 4.42
CA LYS A 92 0.85 8.86 5.83
C LYS A 92 -0.16 7.79 6.15
N VAL A 93 0.25 6.85 6.99
CA VAL A 93 -0.65 6.02 7.78
C VAL A 93 -1.05 6.83 9.01
N LEU A 94 -2.32 7.19 9.12
CA LEU A 94 -2.91 7.87 10.26
C LEU A 94 -2.98 6.93 11.49
N PRO A 95 -3.15 7.47 12.70
CA PRO A 95 -3.19 6.68 13.94
C PRO A 95 -4.31 5.64 13.99
N ASP A 96 -5.37 5.84 13.21
CA ASP A 96 -6.51 4.94 13.03
C ASP A 96 -6.26 3.87 11.94
N GLY A 97 -5.09 3.89 11.29
CA GLY A 97 -4.73 3.00 10.20
C GLY A 97 -5.20 3.46 8.81
N ALA A 98 -5.87 4.62 8.71
CA ALA A 98 -6.23 5.18 7.41
C ALA A 98 -4.97 5.65 6.65
N ILE A 99 -5.03 5.65 5.31
CA ILE A 99 -3.91 6.10 4.48
C ILE A 99 -4.32 7.39 3.78
N GLU A 100 -3.59 8.46 4.04
CA GLU A 100 -3.82 9.75 3.39
C GLU A 100 -3.26 9.72 1.97
N ILE A 101 -4.11 10.05 0.99
CA ILE A 101 -3.71 10.19 -0.41
C ILE A 101 -3.58 11.68 -0.70
N LYS A 102 -2.36 12.14 -0.99
CA LYS A 102 -2.11 13.52 -1.34
C LYS A 102 -1.79 13.67 -2.82
N VAL A 103 -2.61 14.46 -3.52
CA VAL A 103 -2.36 14.82 -4.92
C VAL A 103 -1.91 16.28 -4.98
N THR A 104 -0.66 16.49 -5.37
CA THR A 104 -0.10 17.83 -5.57
C THR A 104 0.22 18.02 -7.05
N HIS A 105 -0.12 19.18 -7.61
CA HIS A 105 0.28 19.56 -8.96
C HIS A 105 1.32 20.68 -8.89
N ARG A 106 2.39 20.58 -9.68
CA ARG A 106 3.36 21.66 -9.85
C ARG A 106 3.35 22.10 -11.30
N GLN A 107 3.01 23.37 -11.54
CA GLN A 107 3.22 24.01 -12.83
C GLN A 107 4.65 24.55 -12.88
N ASN A 108 5.45 24.13 -13.87
CA ASN A 108 6.68 24.84 -14.17
C ASN A 108 6.32 26.14 -14.91
N ALA A 109 6.16 27.23 -14.18
CA ALA A 109 6.22 28.57 -14.74
C ALA A 109 7.70 28.93 -15.02
N HIS A 110 8.33 28.23 -15.96
CA HIS A 110 9.60 28.70 -16.50
C HIS A 110 9.31 29.36 -17.84
N MET A 111 8.92 30.64 -17.78
CA MET A 111 9.15 31.52 -18.92
C MET A 111 10.67 31.62 -19.08
N PRO A 112 11.26 31.25 -20.23
CA PRO A 112 12.67 31.53 -20.45
C PRO A 112 12.85 33.05 -20.43
N ALA A 113 13.75 33.54 -19.56
CA ALA A 113 14.07 34.96 -19.36
C ALA A 113 14.51 35.72 -20.64
N ARG A 114 14.60 35.05 -21.79
CA ARG A 114 14.99 35.62 -23.09
C ARG A 114 13.91 36.46 -23.78
N LEU A 115 12.66 36.44 -23.31
CA LEU A 115 11.56 37.22 -23.94
C LEU A 115 11.24 38.54 -23.23
N GLN A 116 11.81 38.81 -22.05
CA GLN A 116 11.45 40.00 -21.27
C GLN A 116 12.26 41.26 -21.66
N ASN A 117 13.38 41.11 -22.38
CA ASN A 117 14.27 42.21 -22.74
C ASN A 117 14.10 42.76 -24.17
N ARG A 118 13.03 42.42 -24.88
CA ARG A 118 12.83 42.89 -26.28
C ARG A 118 11.96 44.15 -26.43
N HIS A 119 11.55 44.79 -25.33
CA HIS A 119 10.62 45.94 -25.36
C HIS A 119 11.06 47.19 -24.59
N ILE A 120 12.37 47.48 -24.54
CA ILE A 120 12.84 48.82 -24.12
C ILE A 120 14.05 49.23 -24.97
N LYS A 121 13.81 49.53 -26.25
CA LYS A 121 14.60 50.50 -27.04
C LYS A 121 13.73 51.00 -28.21
N SER A 122 12.77 51.88 -27.94
CA SER A 122 12.34 52.89 -28.92
C SER A 122 13.00 54.21 -28.49
N VAL A 123 14.06 54.61 -29.17
CA VAL A 123 14.08 55.81 -30.03
C VAL A 123 13.83 57.08 -29.19
N ASP A 124 14.92 57.62 -28.63
CA ASP A 124 15.05 59.05 -28.43
C ASP A 124 15.82 59.59 -29.65
N GLY A 125 15.16 60.46 -30.40
CA GLY A 125 15.67 61.18 -31.57
C GLY A 125 14.77 62.37 -31.82
#